data_AF-A0A7K0LCM2-F1
#
_entry.id   AF-A0A7K0LCM2-F1
#
_cell.length_a   1.000
_cell.length_b   1.000
_cell.length_c   1.000
_cell.angle_alpha   90.00
_cell.angle_beta   90.00
_cell.angle_gamma   90.00
#
_symmetry.space_group_name_H-M   'P 1'
#
loop_
_entity.id
_entity.type
_entity.pdbx_description
1 polymer ?
#
loop_
_entity_poly.entity_id
_entity_poly.type
_entity_poly.pdbx_seq_one_letter_code
_entity_poly.pdbx_strand_id
1 'polypeptide(L)'
;DLFVTNVQRLQQGISERAANSVLIKVNQIGTLTETLDTIALATKNGYTSVMSHRSGETEDSTIADLAVATNCGQIKTGAPARSDRVAKYNQLLRIEHELGSKAKFLGADALNPR
;
A
#
# COMPACT_ATOMS: atom_id res chain seq x y z
N ASP A 1 -8.91 -6.16 8.06
CA ASP A 1 -9.90 -6.63 9.05
C ASP A 1 -9.32 -6.69 10.46
N LEU A 2 -8.12 -7.25 10.64
CA LEU A 2 -7.38 -7.15 11.91
C LEU A 2 -7.01 -5.69 12.29
N PHE A 3 -6.42 -4.94 11.35
CA PHE A 3 -5.96 -3.57 11.60
C PHE A 3 -6.84 -2.47 11.04
N VAL A 4 -7.62 -2.78 9.99
CA VAL A 4 -8.54 -1.86 9.29
C VAL A 4 -7.94 -0.48 8.98
N THR A 5 -6.65 -0.42 8.66
CA THR A 5 -5.91 0.84 8.41
C THR A 5 -6.03 1.83 9.57
N ASN A 6 -6.12 1.34 10.81
CA ASN A 6 -6.26 2.17 12.01
C ASN A 6 -4.99 2.08 12.87
N VAL A 7 -4.41 3.25 13.18
CA VAL A 7 -3.14 3.40 13.92
C VAL A 7 -3.19 2.72 15.29
N GLN A 8 -4.29 2.85 16.04
CA GLN A 8 -4.41 2.27 17.38
C GLN A 8 -4.43 0.74 17.33
N ARG A 9 -5.17 0.17 16.39
CA ARG A 9 -5.23 -1.30 16.21
C ARG A 9 -3.91 -1.86 15.71
N LEU A 10 -3.23 -1.14 14.82
CA LEU A 10 -1.89 -1.52 14.37
C LEU A 10 -0.89 -1.48 15.54
N GLN A 11 -0.91 -0.41 16.34
CA GLN A 11 -0.05 -0.28 17.51
C GLN A 11 -0.26 -1.43 18.52
N GLN A 12 -1.52 -1.80 18.79
CA GLN A 12 -1.82 -2.96 19.63
C GLN A 12 -1.26 -4.25 19.01
N GLY A 13 -1.50 -4.48 17.72
CA GLY A 13 -1.00 -5.66 17.03
C GLY A 13 0.53 -5.76 17.01
N ILE A 14 1.24 -4.63 16.96
CA ILE A 14 2.70 -4.58 17.10
C ILE A 14 3.12 -5.01 18.51
N SER A 15 2.50 -4.45 19.55
CA SER A 15 2.80 -4.79 20.95
C SER A 15 2.56 -6.27 21.24
N GLU A 16 1.51 -6.85 20.66
CA GLU A 16 1.12 -8.26 20.82
C GLU A 16 1.85 -9.20 19.84
N ARG A 17 2.67 -8.68 18.93
CA ARG A 17 3.34 -9.45 17.85
C ARG A 17 2.35 -10.28 17.02
N ALA A 18 1.19 -9.71 16.72
CA ALA A 18 0.08 -10.41 16.06
C ALA A 18 0.29 -10.65 14.55
N ALA A 19 1.19 -9.89 13.90
CA ALA A 19 1.47 -9.99 12.46
C ALA A 19 2.85 -9.39 12.13
N ASN A 20 3.13 -9.21 10.83
CA ASN A 20 4.35 -8.55 10.31
C ASN A 20 4.06 -7.71 9.03
N SER A 21 2.79 -7.55 8.69
CA SER A 21 2.33 -6.81 7.52
C SER A 21 0.96 -6.20 7.76
N VAL A 22 0.70 -5.06 7.14
CA VAL A 22 -0.61 -4.39 7.17
C VAL A 22 -1.13 -4.13 5.75
N LEU A 23 -2.40 -4.46 5.54
CA LEU A 23 -3.13 -4.11 4.32
C LEU A 23 -3.71 -2.70 4.48
N ILE A 24 -3.27 -1.77 3.64
CA ILE A 24 -3.63 -0.36 3.69
C ILE A 24 -4.75 -0.06 2.71
N LYS A 25 -5.88 0.45 3.22
CA LYS A 25 -7.04 0.87 2.43
C LYS A 25 -7.40 2.29 2.84
N VAL A 26 -7.09 3.26 1.98
CA VAL A 26 -7.24 4.70 2.26
C VAL A 26 -8.62 5.07 2.81
N ASN A 27 -9.68 4.51 2.21
CA ASN A 27 -11.05 4.79 2.61
C ASN A 27 -11.54 4.05 3.88
N GLN A 28 -10.69 3.26 4.55
CA GLN A 28 -11.03 2.71 5.88
C GLN A 28 -10.77 3.70 7.01
N ILE A 29 -9.82 4.62 6.83
CA ILE A 29 -9.45 5.60 7.85
C ILE A 29 -9.96 7.00 7.50
N GLY A 30 -10.14 7.30 6.20
CA GLY A 30 -10.93 8.43 5.72
C GLY A 30 -10.11 9.60 5.18
N THR A 31 -8.86 9.77 5.63
CA THR A 31 -7.95 10.83 5.12
C THR A 31 -6.62 10.28 4.65
N LEU A 32 -5.95 11.05 3.76
CA LEU A 32 -4.58 10.74 3.33
C LEU A 32 -3.58 10.85 4.48
N THR A 33 -3.73 11.86 5.35
CA THR A 33 -2.84 12.04 6.50
C THR A 33 -2.84 10.82 7.41
N GLU A 34 -4.02 10.35 7.82
CA GLU A 34 -4.11 9.18 8.71
C GLU A 34 -3.65 7.88 8.01
N THR A 35 -3.81 7.81 6.69
CA THR A 35 -3.24 6.71 5.89
C THR A 35 -1.71 6.73 5.96
N LEU A 36 -1.08 7.89 5.77
CA LEU A 36 0.37 8.06 5.86
C LEU A 36 0.89 7.79 7.27
N ASP A 37 0.18 8.23 8.31
CA ASP A 37 0.53 7.95 9.70
C ASP A 37 0.52 6.44 10.00
N THR A 38 -0.46 5.72 9.46
CA THR A 38 -0.55 4.25 9.59
C THR A 38 0.64 3.55 8.91
N ILE A 39 1.00 3.98 7.69
CA ILE A 39 2.16 3.43 6.97
C ILE A 39 3.47 3.76 7.70
N ALA A 40 3.61 4.98 8.22
CA ALA A 40 4.78 5.40 8.98
C ALA A 40 4.94 4.58 10.27
N LEU A 41 3.84 4.32 10.99
CA LEU A 41 3.86 3.46 12.16
C LEU A 41 4.28 2.03 11.81
N ALA A 42 3.75 1.47 10.73
CA ALA A 42 4.13 0.14 10.25
C ALA A 42 5.63 0.07 9.94
N THR A 43 6.12 1.03 9.16
CA THR A 43 7.52 1.12 8.73
C THR A 43 8.46 1.24 9.93
N LYS A 44 8.13 2.09 10.91
CA LYS A 44 8.97 2.29 12.12
C LYS A 44 9.10 1.02 12.97
N ASN A 45 8.14 0.10 12.87
CA ASN A 45 8.11 -1.13 13.68
C ASN A 45 8.44 -2.38 12.85
N GLY A 46 9.04 -2.22 11.67
CA GLY A 46 9.41 -3.36 10.82
C GLY A 46 8.21 -4.19 10.40
N TYR A 47 7.13 -3.52 9.98
CA TYR A 47 6.03 -4.15 9.26
C TYR A 47 6.10 -3.74 7.78
N THR A 48 5.77 -4.66 6.90
CA THR A 48 5.51 -4.33 5.49
C THR A 48 4.12 -3.70 5.34
N SER A 49 3.97 -2.82 4.35
CA SER A 49 2.68 -2.21 4.00
C SER A 49 2.26 -2.67 2.61
N VAL A 50 1.05 -3.18 2.47
CA VAL A 50 0.47 -3.57 1.18
C VAL A 50 -0.64 -2.58 0.82
N MET A 51 -0.39 -1.70 -0.14
CA MET A 51 -1.40 -0.74 -0.62
C MET A 51 -2.53 -1.50 -1.31
N SER A 52 -3.80 -1.22 -1.01
CA SER A 52 -4.93 -2.06 -1.42
C SER A 52 -6.11 -1.29 -1.98
N HIS A 53 -6.67 -1.85 -3.03
CA HIS A 53 -7.98 -1.47 -3.56
C HIS A 53 -9.16 -1.89 -2.64
N ARG A 54 -10.38 -1.61 -3.09
CA ARG A 54 -11.63 -2.19 -2.55
C ARG A 54 -12.35 -3.05 -3.57
N SER A 55 -13.33 -3.85 -3.15
CA SER A 55 -14.11 -4.70 -4.08
C SER A 55 -14.93 -3.88 -5.06
N GLY A 56 -15.58 -2.79 -4.62
CA GLY A 56 -16.07 -1.72 -5.49
C GLY A 56 -14.94 -0.72 -5.74
N GLU A 57 -14.53 -0.56 -7.00
CA GLU A 57 -13.49 0.38 -7.42
C GLU A 57 -14.00 1.30 -8.52
N THR A 58 -13.27 2.40 -8.71
CA THR A 58 -13.46 3.35 -9.80
C THR A 58 -12.24 3.31 -10.74
N GLU A 59 -12.21 4.19 -11.72
CA GLU A 59 -11.07 4.45 -12.59
C GLU A 59 -9.92 5.18 -11.89
N ASP A 60 -10.15 5.73 -10.68
CA ASP A 60 -9.14 6.45 -9.91
C ASP A 60 -7.87 5.61 -9.75
N SER A 61 -6.69 6.19 -9.90
CA SER A 61 -5.42 5.44 -9.79
C SER A 61 -4.53 5.89 -8.64
N THR A 62 -5.07 6.69 -7.71
CA THR A 62 -4.34 7.33 -6.60
C THR A 62 -3.54 6.33 -5.77
N ILE A 63 -4.05 5.11 -5.59
CA ILE A 63 -3.34 4.08 -4.81
C ILE A 63 -2.04 3.59 -5.48
N ALA A 64 -1.88 3.73 -6.79
CA ALA A 64 -0.61 3.43 -7.47
C ALA A 64 0.46 4.45 -7.07
N ASP A 65 0.14 5.74 -7.16
CA ASP A 65 1.01 6.84 -6.75
C ASP A 65 1.34 6.76 -5.25
N LEU A 66 0.34 6.49 -4.39
CA LEU A 66 0.58 6.33 -2.95
C LEU A 66 1.51 5.15 -2.65
N ALA A 67 1.40 4.03 -3.36
CA ALA A 67 2.28 2.89 -3.16
C ALA A 67 3.75 3.23 -3.45
N VAL A 68 4.01 4.02 -4.49
CA VAL A 68 5.36 4.47 -4.86
C VAL A 68 5.84 5.58 -3.92
N ALA A 69 5.01 6.59 -3.63
CA ALA A 69 5.35 7.71 -2.77
C ALA A 69 5.75 7.27 -1.35
N THR A 70 5.13 6.20 -0.85
CA THR A 70 5.41 5.66 0.49
C THR A 70 6.41 4.52 0.49
N ASN A 71 6.91 4.11 -0.68
CA ASN A 71 7.79 2.95 -0.85
C ASN A 71 7.24 1.67 -0.17
N CYS A 72 5.91 1.45 -0.24
CA CYS A 72 5.27 0.23 0.30
C CYS A 72 5.88 -1.05 -0.27
N GLY A 73 6.40 -1.01 -1.51
CA GLY A 73 6.98 -2.16 -2.21
C GLY A 73 5.97 -3.19 -2.70
N GLN A 74 4.74 -3.17 -2.18
CA GLN A 74 3.67 -4.11 -2.54
C GLN A 74 2.34 -3.37 -2.77
N ILE A 75 1.58 -3.84 -3.77
CA ILE A 75 0.24 -3.35 -4.09
C ILE A 75 -0.70 -4.52 -4.43
N LYS A 76 -1.92 -4.46 -3.90
CA LYS A 76 -3.02 -5.40 -4.17
C LYS A 76 -4.17 -4.64 -4.84
N THR A 77 -4.18 -4.65 -6.17
CA THR A 77 -5.16 -3.89 -6.96
C THR A 77 -6.06 -4.73 -7.89
N GLY A 78 -6.12 -6.05 -7.69
CA GLY A 78 -7.04 -6.96 -8.38
C GLY A 78 -6.38 -7.79 -9.47
N ALA A 79 -7.17 -8.52 -10.26
CA ALA A 79 -6.63 -9.21 -11.44
C ALA A 79 -6.27 -8.18 -12.53
N PRO A 80 -5.40 -8.51 -13.50
CA PRO A 80 -5.18 -7.71 -14.71
C PRO A 80 -6.36 -7.83 -15.69
N ALA A 81 -7.56 -7.61 -15.17
CA ALA A 81 -8.83 -7.67 -15.87
C ALA A 81 -9.78 -6.63 -15.24
N ARG A 82 -10.67 -6.08 -16.06
CA ARG A 82 -11.54 -4.94 -15.75
C ARG A 82 -10.76 -3.62 -15.56
N SER A 83 -11.25 -2.57 -16.22
CA SER A 83 -10.55 -1.28 -16.31
C SER A 83 -10.34 -0.59 -14.95
N ASP A 84 -11.25 -0.80 -14.00
CA ASP A 84 -11.13 -0.31 -12.62
C ASP A 84 -9.89 -0.86 -11.89
N ARG A 85 -9.37 -2.02 -12.31
CA ARG A 85 -8.13 -2.63 -11.79
C ARG A 85 -6.93 -2.27 -12.65
N VAL A 86 -7.08 -2.42 -13.96
CA VAL A 86 -6.04 -2.18 -14.95
C VAL A 86 -5.57 -0.72 -14.94
N ALA A 87 -6.44 0.25 -14.60
CA ALA A 87 -6.06 1.65 -14.48
C ALA A 87 -4.89 1.87 -13.52
N LYS A 88 -4.84 1.16 -12.38
CA LYS A 88 -3.75 1.25 -11.40
C LYS A 88 -2.45 0.63 -11.92
N TYR A 89 -2.53 -0.51 -12.62
CA TYR A 89 -1.36 -1.10 -13.29
C TYR A 89 -0.80 -0.19 -14.38
N ASN A 90 -1.67 0.39 -15.21
CA ASN A 90 -1.26 1.35 -16.22
C ASN A 90 -0.62 2.59 -15.60
N GLN A 91 -1.12 3.05 -14.45
CA GLN A 91 -0.49 4.16 -13.72
C GLN A 91 0.89 3.78 -13.20
N LEU A 92 1.10 2.57 -12.68
CA LEU A 92 2.43 2.10 -12.30
C LEU A 92 3.41 2.07 -13.49
N LEU A 93 2.95 1.63 -14.67
CA LEU A 93 3.78 1.68 -15.89
C LEU A 93 4.16 3.11 -16.28
N ARG A 94 3.24 4.08 -16.12
CA ARG A 94 3.54 5.50 -16.35
C ARG A 94 4.55 6.05 -15.34
N ILE A 95 4.36 5.76 -14.05
CA ILE A 95 5.28 6.18 -12.98
C ILE A 95 6.67 5.58 -13.20
N GLU A 96 6.76 4.30 -13.54
CA GLU A 96 8.03 3.63 -13.86
C GLU A 96 8.72 4.29 -15.05
N HIS A 97 7.97 4.58 -16.12
CA HIS A 97 8.49 5.29 -17.29
C HIS A 97 9.00 6.70 -16.95
N GLU A 98 8.26 7.45 -16.13
CA GLU A 98 8.63 8.81 -15.69
C GLU A 98 9.89 8.81 -14.81
N LEU A 99 10.02 7.83 -13.91
CA LEU A 99 11.20 7.66 -13.07
C LEU A 99 12.45 7.27 -13.89
N GLY A 100 12.27 6.60 -15.03
CA GLY A 100 13.35 6.17 -15.91
C GLY A 100 14.41 5.37 -15.16
N SER A 101 15.68 5.78 -15.25
CA SER A 101 16.79 5.10 -14.57
C SER A 101 16.74 5.15 -13.04
N LYS A 102 15.86 5.98 -12.44
CA LYS A 102 15.66 6.04 -10.99
C LYS A 102 14.66 5.00 -10.49
N ALA A 103 13.92 4.34 -11.38
CA ALA A 103 12.95 3.32 -11.00
C ALA A 103 13.65 2.11 -10.37
N LYS A 104 13.05 1.56 -9.30
CA LYS A 104 13.53 0.34 -8.65
C LYS A 104 12.36 -0.59 -8.38
N PHE A 105 12.42 -1.79 -8.95
CA PHE A 105 11.55 -2.89 -8.58
C PHE A 105 12.21 -3.69 -7.46
N LEU A 106 11.56 -3.73 -6.28
CA LEU A 106 12.11 -4.39 -5.09
C LEU A 106 12.04 -5.93 -5.16
N GLY A 107 11.20 -6.51 -6.03
CA GLY A 107 11.10 -7.96 -6.17
C GLY A 107 10.85 -8.66 -4.83
N ALA A 108 11.64 -9.70 -4.55
CA ALA A 108 11.54 -10.47 -3.30
C ALA A 108 11.89 -9.63 -2.05
N ASP A 109 12.73 -8.60 -2.17
CA ASP A 109 13.10 -7.75 -1.04
C ASP A 109 11.91 -6.95 -0.50
N ALA A 110 10.83 -6.79 -1.29
CA ALA A 110 9.59 -6.16 -0.85
C ALA A 110 8.87 -6.95 0.26
N LEU A 111 9.17 -8.24 0.40
CA LEU A 111 8.57 -9.13 1.41
C LEU A 111 9.27 -9.04 2.76
N ASN A 112 10.49 -8.49 2.79
CA ASN A 112 11.28 -8.39 4.00
C ASN A 112 10.87 -7.13 4.78
N PRO A 113 10.38 -7.27 6.03
CA PRO A 113 10.15 -6.12 6.88
C PRO A 113 11.48 -5.40 7.17
N ARG A 114 11.49 -4.07 7.01
CA ARG A 114 12.69 -3.24 7.16
C ARG A 114 12.84 -2.68 8.56
#